data_AF-A0A973D630-F1
#
_entry.id   AF-A0A973D630-F1
#
_cell.length_a   1.000
_cell.length_b   1.000
_cell.length_c   1.000
_cell.angle_alpha   90.00
_cell.angle_beta   90.00
_cell.angle_gamma   90.00
#
_symmetry.space_group_name_H-M   'P 1'
#
loop_
_entity.id
_entity.type
_entity.pdbx_description
1 polymer ?
#
loop_
_entity_poly.entity_id
_entity_poly.type
_entity_poly.pdbx_seq_one_letter_code
_entity_poly.pdbx_strand_id
1 'polypeptide(L)'
;MPANRVSRRGFLASGAAAGLLWGSHLTGCAQLPIGKARSGKARNIIFLVADGMNTGTWTIADYYMQHQSQQRSEWVKLYQEEAVTRALMETCSANSRVTDSAAAASAWSSGQRIKNGAINVTPDGTHLMPICDLV
;
A
#
# COMPACT_ATOMS: atom_id res chain seq x y z
N MET A 1 -14.13 13.57 56.43
CA MET A 1 -14.59 13.16 55.09
C MET A 1 -14.21 11.70 54.88
N PRO A 2 -15.15 10.76 54.64
CA PRO A 2 -14.79 9.37 54.43
C PRO A 2 -14.24 9.16 53.02
N ALA A 3 -13.09 8.50 52.90
CA ALA A 3 -12.44 8.19 51.63
C ALA A 3 -13.19 7.07 50.89
N ASN A 4 -13.75 7.40 49.72
CA ASN A 4 -14.46 6.47 48.85
C ASN A 4 -13.47 5.46 48.24
N ARG A 5 -13.40 4.24 48.78
CA ARG A 5 -12.52 3.18 48.25
C ARG A 5 -13.20 2.49 47.07
N VAL A 6 -12.78 2.83 45.85
CA VAL A 6 -13.22 2.14 44.64
C VAL A 6 -12.74 0.68 44.68
N SER A 7 -13.69 -0.26 44.71
CA SER A 7 -13.41 -1.70 44.76
C SER A 7 -13.06 -2.24 43.38
N ARG A 8 -11.96 -3.00 43.30
CA ARG A 8 -11.45 -3.64 42.07
C ARG A 8 -12.51 -4.49 41.35
N ARG A 9 -13.43 -5.10 42.11
CA ARG A 9 -14.55 -5.90 41.56
C ARG A 9 -15.62 -5.02 40.91
N GLY A 10 -15.89 -3.84 41.46
CA GLY A 10 -16.81 -2.87 40.86
C GLY A 10 -16.26 -2.25 39.58
N PHE A 11 -14.95 -2.00 39.52
CA PHE A 11 -14.29 -1.48 38.32
C PHE A 11 -14.35 -2.47 37.14
N LEU A 12 -14.10 -3.76 37.39
CA LEU A 12 -14.18 -4.80 36.35
C LEU A 12 -15.62 -5.08 35.91
N ALA A 13 -16.58 -5.05 36.84
CA ALA A 13 -18.00 -5.20 36.52
C ALA A 13 -18.53 -4.04 35.65
N SER A 14 -18.14 -2.80 35.96
CA SER A 14 -18.49 -1.64 35.13
C SER A 14 -17.82 -1.64 33.76
N GLY A 15 -16.61 -2.22 33.63
CA GLY A 15 -15.92 -2.37 32.33
C GLY A 15 -16.61 -3.34 31.37
N ALA A 16 -17.21 -4.42 31.88
CA ALA A 16 -17.92 -5.40 31.04
C ALA A 16 -19.21 -4.83 30.43
N ALA A 17 -19.93 -3.98 31.16
CA ALA A 17 -21.14 -3.32 30.66
C ALA A 17 -20.82 -2.26 29.58
N ALA A 18 -19.68 -1.57 29.69
CA ALA A 18 -19.22 -0.62 28.67
C ALA A 18 -18.81 -1.32 27.37
N GLY A 19 -18.22 -2.53 27.43
CA GLY A 19 -17.81 -3.30 26.26
C GLY A 19 -18.98 -3.75 25.36
N LEU A 20 -20.16 -4.00 25.93
CA LEU A 20 -21.35 -4.43 25.18
C LEU A 20 -22.00 -3.31 24.37
N LEU A 21 -21.92 -2.06 24.85
CA LEU A 21 -22.44 -0.89 24.11
C LEU A 21 -21.49 -0.43 22.99
N TRP A 22 -20.20 -0.77 23.09
CA TRP A 22 -19.20 -0.49 22.05
C TRP A 22 -18.99 -1.65 21.06
N GLY A 23 -19.51 -2.85 21.37
CA GLY A 23 -19.35 -4.06 20.56
C GLY A 23 -20.00 -3.98 19.17
N SER A 24 -20.99 -3.11 18.99
CA SER A 24 -21.68 -2.89 17.70
C SER A 24 -20.87 -2.06 16.68
N HIS A 25 -19.73 -1.49 17.06
CA HIS A 25 -18.88 -0.71 16.16
C HIS A 25 -17.72 -1.51 15.54
N LEU A 26 -17.55 -2.80 15.90
CA LEU A 26 -16.54 -3.66 15.29
C LEU A 26 -16.96 -4.25 13.94
N THR A 27 -18.20 -4.04 13.50
CA THR A 27 -18.66 -4.36 12.13
C THR A 27 -18.26 -3.29 11.11
N GLY A 28 -17.23 -2.49 11.42
CA GLY A 28 -16.70 -1.40 10.59
C GLY A 28 -15.70 -1.84 9.51
N CYS A 29 -15.68 -3.11 9.09
CA CYS A 29 -15.13 -3.45 7.78
C CYS A 29 -16.19 -3.08 6.73
N ALA A 30 -16.42 -1.77 6.58
CA ALA A 30 -17.26 -1.23 5.53
C ALA A 30 -16.77 -1.79 4.19
N GLN A 31 -17.68 -2.40 3.45
CA GLN A 31 -17.54 -2.61 2.01
C GLN A 31 -17.04 -1.31 1.40
N LEU A 32 -15.74 -1.25 1.06
CA LEU A 32 -15.27 -0.24 0.14
C LEU A 32 -16.08 -0.43 -1.15
N PRO A 33 -16.66 0.63 -1.73
CA PRO A 33 -17.28 0.53 -3.04
C PRO A 33 -16.17 0.13 -4.02
N ILE A 34 -16.09 -1.17 -4.34
CA ILE A 34 -15.27 -1.66 -5.44
C ILE A 34 -15.94 -1.09 -6.68
N GLY A 35 -15.36 -0.02 -7.23
CA GLY A 35 -15.83 0.59 -8.47
C GLY A 35 -16.07 -0.49 -9.52
N LYS A 36 -17.15 -0.36 -10.31
CA LYS A 36 -17.53 -1.34 -11.33
C LYS A 36 -16.29 -1.74 -12.14
N ALA A 37 -15.88 -3.01 -12.02
CA ALA A 37 -14.78 -3.54 -12.79
C ALA A 37 -15.10 -3.35 -14.28
N ARG A 38 -14.22 -2.63 -14.99
CA ARG A 38 -14.33 -2.55 -16.45
C ARG A 38 -14.06 -3.95 -16.99
N SER A 39 -15.10 -4.59 -17.52
CA SER A 39 -14.99 -5.90 -18.16
C SER A 39 -14.40 -5.74 -19.55
N GLY A 40 -13.31 -6.43 -19.84
CA GLY A 40 -12.65 -6.44 -21.14
C GLY A 40 -11.15 -6.69 -21.06
N LYS A 41 -10.57 -7.20 -22.14
CA LYS A 41 -9.11 -7.36 -22.26
C LYS A 41 -8.46 -6.00 -22.52
N ALA A 42 -7.45 -5.64 -21.74
CA ALA A 42 -6.65 -4.44 -21.99
C ALA A 42 -5.90 -4.58 -23.33
N ARG A 43 -6.01 -3.55 -24.19
CA ARG A 43 -5.32 -3.51 -25.49
C ARG A 43 -3.89 -2.98 -25.40
N ASN A 44 -3.68 -1.99 -24.54
CA ASN A 44 -2.40 -1.31 -24.36
C ASN A 44 -2.14 -1.17 -22.86
N ILE A 45 -0.88 -1.29 -22.45
CA ILE A 45 -0.45 -1.12 -21.05
C ILE A 45 0.64 -0.04 -21.04
N ILE A 46 0.45 0.99 -20.22
CA ILE A 46 1.47 2.00 -19.93
C ILE A 46 1.89 1.76 -18.48
N PHE A 47 3.14 1.38 -18.26
CA PHE A 47 3.70 1.12 -16.94
C PHE A 47 4.73 2.21 -16.61
N LEU A 48 4.44 3.00 -15.56
CA LEU A 48 5.28 4.11 -15.12
C LEU A 48 5.92 3.77 -13.79
N VAL A 49 7.25 3.86 -13.73
CA VAL A 49 8.03 3.61 -12.51
C VAL A 49 8.77 4.88 -12.13
N ALA A 50 8.53 5.36 -10.90
CA ALA A 50 9.33 6.40 -10.28
C ALA A 50 10.30 5.74 -9.30
N ASP A 51 11.56 5.58 -9.71
CA ASP A 51 12.59 4.91 -8.90
C ASP A 51 12.81 5.65 -7.57
N GLY A 52 12.91 4.90 -6.47
CA GLY A 52 13.09 5.43 -5.13
C GLY A 52 11.90 6.20 -4.53
N MET A 53 10.74 6.25 -5.22
CA MET A 53 9.58 6.99 -4.72
C MET A 53 8.85 6.21 -3.63
N ASN A 54 9.02 6.63 -2.37
CA ASN A 54 8.17 6.21 -1.28
C ASN A 54 7.00 7.19 -1.07
N THR A 55 6.12 6.89 -0.11
CA THR A 55 4.97 7.74 0.24
C THR A 55 5.38 9.12 0.75
N GLY A 56 6.54 9.24 1.42
CA GLY A 56 7.11 10.50 1.89
C GLY A 56 7.62 11.39 0.77
N THR A 57 8.38 10.85 -0.19
CA THR A 57 8.82 11.55 -1.40
C THR A 57 7.62 12.12 -2.15
N TRP A 58 6.60 11.29 -2.35
CA TRP A 58 5.34 11.71 -2.98
C TRP A 58 4.64 12.85 -2.23
N THR A 59 4.57 12.74 -0.90
CA THR A 59 3.94 13.76 -0.03
C THR A 59 4.67 15.10 -0.12
N ILE A 60 5.99 15.09 -0.01
CA ILE A 60 6.81 16.31 -0.08
C ILE A 60 6.72 16.94 -1.48
N ALA A 61 6.71 16.13 -2.54
CA ALA A 61 6.52 16.63 -3.91
C ALA A 61 5.17 17.35 -4.08
N ASP A 62 4.08 16.81 -3.53
CA ASP A 62 2.77 17.46 -3.57
C ASP A 62 2.76 18.79 -2.79
N TYR A 63 3.37 18.82 -1.59
CA TYR A 63 3.51 20.06 -0.82
C TYR A 63 4.35 21.10 -1.54
N TYR A 64 5.45 20.69 -2.17
CA TYR A 64 6.30 21.59 -2.95
C TYR A 64 5.52 22.20 -4.12
N MET A 65 4.76 21.40 -4.88
CA MET A 65 3.93 21.90 -5.98
C MET A 65 2.85 22.88 -5.50
N GLN A 66 2.23 22.60 -4.35
CA GLN A 66 1.26 23.52 -3.74
C GLN A 66 1.91 24.86 -3.39
N HIS A 67 3.10 24.84 -2.82
CA HIS A 67 3.81 26.06 -2.46
C HIS A 67 4.20 26.88 -3.70
N GLN A 68 4.77 26.22 -4.72
CA GLN A 68 5.32 26.90 -5.89
C GLN A 68 4.28 27.35 -6.91
N SER A 69 3.21 26.58 -7.10
CA SER A 69 2.25 26.78 -8.19
C SER A 69 0.80 26.83 -7.74
N GLN A 70 0.53 26.74 -6.42
CA GLN A 70 -0.82 26.69 -5.85
C GLN A 70 -1.67 25.56 -6.47
N GLN A 71 -1.02 24.48 -6.90
CA GLN A 71 -1.62 23.33 -7.54
C GLN A 71 -1.24 22.04 -6.82
N ARG A 72 -2.17 21.08 -6.80
CA ARG A 72 -1.90 19.70 -6.38
C ARG A 72 -1.20 18.94 -7.50
N SER A 73 -0.40 17.94 -7.13
CA SER A 73 0.13 16.97 -8.08
C SER A 73 -1.02 16.20 -8.76
N GLU A 74 -0.83 15.82 -10.03
CA GLU A 74 -1.82 15.04 -10.78
C GLU A 74 -2.16 13.71 -10.10
N TRP A 75 -1.17 13.07 -9.47
CA TRP A 75 -1.38 11.87 -8.66
C TRP A 75 -2.39 12.06 -7.53
N VAL A 76 -2.31 13.19 -6.82
CA VAL A 76 -3.25 13.51 -5.74
C VAL A 76 -4.63 13.84 -6.29
N LYS A 77 -4.72 14.55 -7.41
CA LYS A 77 -6.01 14.84 -8.07
C LYS A 77 -6.74 13.55 -8.44
N LEU A 78 -6.04 12.61 -9.07
CA LEU A 78 -6.59 11.29 -9.40
C LEU A 78 -7.10 10.52 -8.18
N TYR A 79 -6.45 10.68 -7.02
CA TYR A 79 -6.89 10.07 -5.76
C TYR A 79 -8.15 10.74 -5.20
N GLN A 80 -8.24 12.08 -5.29
CA GLN A 80 -9.40 12.85 -4.82
C GLN A 80 -10.64 12.60 -5.67
N GLU A 81 -10.45 12.42 -6.98
CA GLU A 81 -11.52 12.15 -7.94
C GLU A 81 -11.97 10.68 -7.96
N GLU A 82 -11.36 9.83 -7.12
CA GLU A 82 -11.60 8.38 -7.09
C GLU A 82 -11.45 7.70 -8.46
N ALA A 83 -10.64 8.29 -9.35
CA ALA A 83 -10.46 7.85 -10.73
C ALA A 83 -9.52 6.64 -10.86
N VAL A 84 -8.81 6.28 -9.79
CA VAL A 84 -7.79 5.22 -9.78
C VAL A 84 -7.95 4.28 -8.59
N THR A 85 -7.52 3.03 -8.77
CA THR A 85 -7.39 2.05 -7.68
C THR A 85 -6.02 2.14 -7.06
N ARG A 86 -5.97 2.05 -5.72
CA ARG A 86 -4.75 2.12 -4.93
C ARG A 86 -4.44 0.76 -4.33
N ALA A 87 -3.17 0.41 -4.31
CA ALA A 87 -2.67 -0.81 -3.68
C ALA A 87 -1.33 -0.54 -3.00
N LEU A 88 -0.99 -1.36 -2.01
CA LEU A 88 0.32 -1.40 -1.40
C LEU A 88 1.06 -2.64 -1.90
N MET A 89 2.39 -2.55 -2.00
CA MET A 89 3.23 -3.62 -2.47
C MET A 89 4.39 -3.84 -1.50
N GLU A 90 4.68 -5.10 -1.19
CA GLU A 90 5.88 -5.46 -0.46
C GLU A 90 7.07 -5.54 -1.42
N THR A 91 8.11 -4.75 -1.12
CA THR A 91 9.29 -4.53 -1.98
C THR A 91 10.54 -5.29 -1.53
N CYS A 92 10.44 -6.26 -0.63
CA CYS A 92 11.62 -7.04 -0.27
C CYS A 92 12.14 -7.86 -1.46
N SER A 93 13.45 -8.04 -1.53
CA SER A 93 14.08 -8.95 -2.49
C SER A 93 14.24 -10.33 -1.86
N ALA A 94 14.68 -11.32 -2.65
CA ALA A 94 14.80 -12.70 -2.18
C ALA A 94 15.85 -12.88 -1.05
N ASN A 95 16.76 -11.91 -0.88
CA ASN A 95 17.83 -11.98 0.13
C ASN A 95 17.94 -10.72 1.02
N SER A 96 17.08 -9.72 0.86
CA SER A 96 17.15 -8.48 1.63
C SER A 96 15.78 -7.86 1.87
N ARG A 97 15.62 -7.26 3.07
CA ARG A 97 14.46 -6.41 3.39
C ARG A 97 14.44 -5.11 2.58
N VAL A 98 15.62 -4.62 2.21
CA VAL A 98 15.80 -3.43 1.36
C VAL A 98 16.24 -3.91 -0.02
N THR A 99 15.35 -3.81 -1.01
CA THR A 99 15.66 -4.15 -2.40
C THR A 99 16.53 -3.09 -3.05
N ASP A 100 17.34 -3.49 -4.03
CA ASP A 100 17.89 -2.58 -5.02
C ASP A 100 16.93 -2.42 -6.21
N SER A 101 17.24 -1.50 -7.13
CA SER A 101 16.41 -1.23 -8.32
C SER A 101 16.39 -2.42 -9.29
N ALA A 102 17.48 -3.21 -9.36
CA ALA A 102 17.62 -4.36 -10.27
C ALA A 102 16.66 -5.50 -9.89
N ALA A 103 16.64 -5.90 -8.62
CA ALA A 103 15.74 -6.92 -8.11
C ALA A 103 14.28 -6.45 -8.12
N ALA A 104 14.02 -5.16 -7.86
CA ALA A 104 12.68 -4.58 -7.92
C ALA A 104 12.11 -4.58 -9.36
N ALA A 105 12.88 -4.09 -10.33
CA ALA A 105 12.49 -4.09 -11.74
C ALA A 105 12.27 -5.51 -12.27
N SER A 106 13.11 -6.45 -11.84
CA SER A 106 12.94 -7.87 -12.20
C SER A 106 11.64 -8.44 -11.61
N ALA A 107 11.30 -8.11 -10.37
CA ALA A 107 10.07 -8.58 -9.74
C ALA A 107 8.80 -8.04 -10.41
N TRP A 108 8.74 -6.76 -10.77
CA TRP A 108 7.59 -6.19 -11.46
C TRP A 108 7.46 -6.64 -12.91
N SER A 109 8.59 -6.84 -13.60
CA SER A 109 8.58 -7.22 -15.01
C SER A 109 8.34 -8.71 -15.21
N SER A 110 8.95 -9.59 -14.43
CA SER A 110 8.84 -11.05 -14.58
C SER A 110 7.87 -11.71 -13.60
N GLY A 111 7.42 -10.99 -12.57
CA GLY A 111 6.51 -11.53 -11.56
C GLY A 111 7.19 -12.36 -10.45
N GLN A 112 8.53 -12.41 -10.41
CA GLN A 112 9.29 -13.19 -9.42
C GLN A 112 10.36 -12.37 -8.71
N ARG A 113 10.41 -12.49 -7.38
CA ARG A 113 11.49 -11.88 -6.56
C ARG A 113 12.81 -12.60 -6.82
N ILE A 114 13.86 -11.81 -7.05
CA ILE A 114 15.24 -12.30 -7.18
C ILE A 114 16.13 -11.68 -6.10
N LYS A 115 17.39 -12.11 -6.02
CA LYS A 115 18.38 -11.55 -5.08
C LYS A 115 18.83 -10.16 -5.57
N ASN A 116 19.14 -9.27 -4.63
CA ASN A 116 19.83 -8.01 -4.95
C ASN A 116 21.13 -8.30 -5.73
N GLY A 117 21.46 -7.41 -6.66
CA GLY A 117 22.63 -7.51 -7.54
C GLY A 117 22.42 -8.36 -8.79
N ALA A 118 21.27 -9.00 -8.96
CA ALA A 118 20.91 -9.75 -10.16
C ALA A 118 19.81 -9.04 -10.95
N ILE A 119 19.72 -9.32 -12.25
CA ILE A 119 18.66 -8.83 -13.15
C ILE A 119 18.07 -10.03 -13.88
N ASN A 120 16.77 -10.29 -13.70
CA ASN A 120 16.01 -11.35 -14.36
C ASN A 120 16.68 -12.73 -14.38
N VAL A 121 17.42 -13.06 -13.33
CA VAL A 121 18.07 -14.37 -13.18
C VAL A 121 17.82 -14.89 -11.78
N THR A 122 17.36 -16.12 -11.69
CA THR A 122 17.12 -16.82 -10.44
C THR A 122 18.41 -17.41 -9.87
N PRO A 123 18.45 -17.82 -8.58
CA PRO A 123 19.65 -18.41 -7.98
C PRO A 123 20.14 -19.69 -8.66
N ASP A 124 19.26 -20.42 -9.35
CA ASP A 124 19.53 -21.61 -10.16
C ASP A 124 20.03 -21.28 -11.58
N GLY A 125 20.11 -20.01 -11.94
CA GLY A 125 20.59 -19.56 -13.25
C GLY A 125 19.51 -19.50 -14.33
N THR A 126 18.24 -19.71 -13.97
CA THR A 126 17.12 -19.59 -14.90
C THR A 126 16.89 -18.12 -15.24
N HIS A 127 16.80 -17.82 -16.53
CA HIS A 127 16.45 -16.49 -17.03
C HIS A 127 14.93 -16.30 -16.98
N LEU A 128 14.51 -15.21 -16.35
CA LEU A 128 13.10 -14.83 -16.22
C LEU A 128 12.67 -13.99 -17.41
N MET A 129 11.48 -14.28 -17.94
CA MET A 129 10.90 -13.54 -19.07
C MET A 129 10.16 -12.29 -18.57
N PRO A 130 10.58 -11.08 -18.96
CA PRO A 130 9.89 -9.84 -18.62
C PRO A 130 8.59 -9.67 -19.40
N ILE A 131 7.65 -8.91 -18.83
CA ILE A 131 6.37 -8.59 -19.45
C ILE A 131 6.51 -7.87 -20.80
N CYS A 132 7.57 -7.06 -21.00
CA CYS A 132 7.79 -6.38 -22.27
C CYS A 132 8.02 -7.35 -23.44
N ASP A 133 8.48 -8.57 -23.15
CA ASP A 133 8.75 -9.60 -24.16
C ASP A 133 7.55 -10.55 -24.35
N LEU A 134 6.50 -10.40 -23.54
CA LEU A 134 5.28 -11.24 -23.58
C LEU A 134 4.16 -10.66 -24.44
N VAL A 135 4.19 -9.35 -24.74
CA VAL A 135 3.07 -8.61 -25.37
C VAL A 135 3.31 -8.31 -26.84
#